data_AF-A0A951JE52-F1
#
_entry.id   AF-A0A951JE52-F1
#
_cell.length_a   1.000
_cell.length_b   1.000
_cell.length_c   1.000
_cell.angle_alpha   90.00
_cell.angle_beta   90.00
_cell.angle_gamma   90.00
#
_symmetry.space_group_name_H-M   'P 1'
#
loop_
_entity.id
_entity.type
_entity.pdbx_description
1 polymer ?
#
loop_
_entity_poly.entity_id
_entity_poly.type
_entity_poly.pdbx_seq_one_letter_code
_entity_poly.pdbx_strand_id
1 'polypeptide(L)'
;MLNAVVASDGSAAAQLPAAAGSLANPPSLSCYLNEPGQPVFFLIGTDLEGPLCGLVQQGGATFAVMAGAPPGWNARFVAVY
;
A
#
# COMPACT_ATOMS: atom_id res chain seq x y z
N MET A 1 -3.81 0.57 -10.64
CA MET A 1 -3.77 1.30 -9.36
C MET A 1 -4.88 0.75 -8.48
N LEU A 2 -4.58 0.44 -7.23
CA LEU A 2 -5.51 -0.09 -6.24
C LEU A 2 -5.67 0.94 -5.12
N ASN A 3 -6.86 1.06 -4.55
CA ASN A 3 -7.17 2.03 -3.50
C ASN A 3 -7.66 1.32 -2.24
N ALA A 4 -7.32 1.86 -1.08
CA ALA A 4 -7.85 1.43 0.22
C ALA A 4 -7.99 2.62 1.16
N VAL A 5 -8.91 2.53 2.13
CA VAL A 5 -9.02 3.50 3.22
C VAL A 5 -8.20 2.97 4.40
N VAL A 6 -7.40 3.85 5.02
CA VAL A 6 -6.61 3.51 6.21
C VAL A 6 -7.56 3.28 7.39
N ALA A 7 -7.49 2.08 7.96
CA ALA A 7 -8.29 1.65 9.09
C ALA A 7 -7.89 2.36 10.39
N SER A 8 -8.65 2.13 11.46
CA SER A 8 -8.42 2.75 12.78
C SER A 8 -7.09 2.38 13.43
N ASP A 9 -6.50 1.25 13.02
CA ASP A 9 -5.18 0.78 13.46
C ASP A 9 -4.02 1.33 12.61
N GLY A 10 -4.30 2.22 11.65
CA GLY A 10 -3.31 2.80 10.75
C GLY A 10 -2.87 1.87 9.62
N SER A 11 -3.57 0.76 9.40
CA SER A 11 -3.29 -0.18 8.32
C SER A 11 -4.18 0.05 7.09
N ALA A 12 -3.67 -0.27 5.91
CA ALA A 12 -4.46 -0.39 4.69
C ALA A 12 -3.91 -1.54 3.85
N ALA A 13 -4.79 -2.29 3.16
CA ALA A 13 -4.39 -3.40 2.32
C ALA A 13 -5.23 -3.46 1.04
N ALA A 14 -4.60 -3.85 -0.06
CA ALA A 14 -5.28 -4.15 -1.31
C ALA A 14 -4.69 -5.42 -1.94
N GLN A 15 -5.55 -6.37 -2.27
CA GLN A 15 -5.14 -7.58 -2.96
C GLN A 15 -4.70 -7.25 -4.39
N LEU A 16 -3.52 -7.70 -4.77
CA LEU A 16 -3.03 -7.60 -6.13
C LEU A 16 -3.70 -8.65 -7.03
N PRO A 17 -3.88 -8.38 -8.33
CA PRO A 17 -4.30 -9.41 -9.29
C PRO A 17 -3.30 -10.58 -9.30
N ALA A 18 -3.77 -11.80 -9.57
CA ALA A 18 -2.90 -12.98 -9.64
C ALA A 18 -1.77 -12.85 -10.68
N ALA A 19 -1.98 -12.05 -11.73
CA ALA A 19 -0.97 -11.74 -12.74
C ALA A 19 0.23 -10.94 -12.17
N ALA A 20 0.08 -10.30 -11.01
CA ALA A 20 1.14 -9.53 -10.36
C ALA A 20 2.25 -10.39 -9.75
N GLY A 21 2.13 -11.71 -9.82
CA GLY A 21 3.17 -12.64 -9.37
C GLY A 21 3.07 -12.94 -7.87
N SER A 22 4.23 -13.19 -7.26
CA SER A 22 4.36 -13.61 -5.85
C SER A 22 5.58 -12.96 -5.21
N LEU A 23 5.79 -13.13 -3.91
CA LEU A 23 7.00 -12.60 -3.25
C LEU A 23 8.31 -13.22 -3.75
N ALA A 24 8.26 -14.38 -4.43
CA ALA A 24 9.43 -14.97 -5.07
C ALA A 24 9.89 -14.22 -6.34
N ASN A 25 8.97 -13.49 -6.99
CA ASN A 25 9.25 -12.58 -8.09
C ASN A 25 8.38 -11.33 -7.90
N PRO A 26 8.76 -10.45 -6.95
CA PRO A 26 7.86 -9.43 -6.46
C PRO A 26 7.62 -8.35 -7.52
N PRO A 27 6.39 -7.84 -7.65
CA PRO A 27 6.12 -6.68 -8.47
C PRO A 27 6.82 -5.45 -7.89
N SER A 28 7.16 -4.49 -8.74
CA SER A 28 7.60 -3.17 -8.27
C SER A 28 6.39 -2.45 -7.66
N LEU A 29 6.53 -1.93 -6.45
CA LEU A 29 5.46 -1.27 -5.72
C LEU A 29 5.80 0.21 -5.45
N SER A 30 4.82 1.07 -5.65
CA SER A 30 4.85 2.49 -5.28
C SER A 30 3.57 2.84 -4.55
N CYS A 31 3.68 3.61 -3.46
CA CYS A 31 2.57 3.89 -2.58
C CYS A 31 2.38 5.39 -2.40
N TYR A 32 1.11 5.79 -2.38
CA TYR A 32 0.69 7.18 -2.27
C TYR A 32 -0.33 7.27 -1.16
N LEU A 33 -0.38 8.43 -0.52
CA LEU A 33 -1.31 8.68 0.56
C LEU A 33 -1.86 10.12 0.45
N ASN A 34 -3.13 10.28 0.79
CA ASN A 34 -3.75 11.60 0.85
C ASN A 34 -4.86 11.67 1.91
N GLU A 35 -4.95 12.82 2.55
CA GLU A 35 -6.13 13.18 3.35
C GLU A 35 -7.36 13.29 2.42
N PRO A 36 -8.57 12.90 2.88
CA PRO A 36 -9.79 13.08 2.10
C PRO A 36 -10.00 14.53 1.66
N GLY A 37 -10.22 14.74 0.36
CA GLY A 37 -10.39 16.08 -0.21
C GLY A 37 -9.10 16.84 -0.53
N GLN A 38 -7.93 16.30 -0.18
CA GLN A 38 -6.63 16.89 -0.50
C GLN A 38 -5.96 16.19 -1.71
N PRO A 39 -5.02 16.87 -2.41
CA PRO A 39 -4.22 16.27 -3.48
C PRO A 39 -3.42 15.05 -3.02
N VAL A 40 -3.01 14.21 -3.98
CA VAL A 40 -2.24 13.00 -3.72
C VAL A 40 -0.77 13.32 -3.53
N PHE A 41 -0.18 12.85 -2.42
CA PHE A 41 1.26 12.94 -2.19
C PHE A 41 1.90 11.56 -2.30
N PHE A 42 3.13 11.52 -2.82
CA PHE A 42 3.92 10.30 -2.90
C PHE A 42 4.60 10.07 -1.54
N LEU A 43 4.41 8.88 -0.97
CA LEU A 43 5.13 8.49 0.25
C LEU A 43 6.52 8.02 -0.15
N ILE A 44 7.53 8.88 0.01
CA ILE A 44 8.93 8.48 0.02
C ILE A 44 9.33 8.38 1.49
N GLY A 45 9.21 7.20 2.08
CA GLY A 45 9.78 6.93 3.41
C GLY A 45 11.20 6.41 3.24
N THR A 46 12.20 7.21 3.63
CA THR A 46 13.60 6.75 3.80
C THR A 46 13.90 6.36 5.25
N ASP A 47 12.94 6.57 6.13
CA ASP A 47 13.03 6.69 7.58
C ASP A 47 11.92 5.83 8.20
N LEU A 48 12.30 4.98 9.16
CA LEU A 48 11.42 3.96 9.76
C LEU A 48 10.32 4.55 10.68
N GLU A 49 10.26 5.86 10.84
CA GLU A 49 9.31 6.56 11.73
C GLU A 49 8.03 7.03 11.02
N GLY A 50 7.88 6.77 9.72
CA GLY A 50 6.71 7.17 8.91
C GLY A 50 5.84 5.99 8.43
N PRO A 51 4.78 6.28 7.64
CA PRO A 51 3.97 5.24 7.03
C PRO A 51 4.82 4.31 6.17
N LEU A 52 4.79 3.02 6.50
CA LEU A 52 5.51 1.98 5.78
C LEU A 52 4.62 1.44 4.66
N CYS A 53 5.24 1.08 3.54
CA CYS A 53 4.55 0.38 2.46
C CYS A 53 5.33 -0.85 2.01
N GLY A 54 4.62 -1.93 1.67
CA GLY A 54 5.25 -3.16 1.24
C GLY A 54 4.29 -4.16 0.65
N LEU A 55 4.81 -5.36 0.44
CA LEU A 55 4.06 -6.51 -0.06
C LEU A 55 4.02 -7.60 1.00
N VAL A 56 2.87 -8.26 1.13
CA VAL A 56 2.72 -9.47 1.94
C VAL A 56 2.02 -10.55 1.13
N GLN A 57 2.23 -11.81 1.48
CA GLN A 57 1.55 -12.94 0.85
C GLN A 57 0.74 -13.69 1.91
N GLN A 58 -0.55 -13.84 1.68
CA GLN A 58 -1.48 -14.51 2.58
C GLN A 58 -2.41 -15.40 1.76
N GLY A 59 -2.50 -16.69 2.12
CA GLY A 59 -3.38 -17.64 1.43
C GLY A 59 -3.10 -17.78 -0.07
N GLY A 60 -1.85 -17.58 -0.51
CA GLY A 60 -1.46 -17.66 -1.92
C GLY A 60 -1.71 -16.37 -2.73
N ALA A 61 -2.40 -15.38 -2.17
CA ALA A 61 -2.58 -14.07 -2.79
C ALA A 61 -1.53 -13.07 -2.28
N THR A 62 -1.08 -12.19 -3.17
CA THR A 62 -0.18 -11.08 -2.82
C THR A 62 -1.01 -9.83 -2.56
N PHE A 63 -0.66 -9.11 -1.50
CA PHE A 63 -1.31 -7.86 -1.09
C PHE A 63 -0.26 -6.75 -1.06
N ALA A 64 -0.64 -5.57 -1.55
CA ALA A 64 0.04 -4.34 -1.20
C ALA A 64 -0.53 -3.83 0.13
N VAL A 65 0.36 -3.49 1.06
CA VAL A 65 -0.01 -3.09 2.42
C VAL A 65 0.67 -1.80 2.82
N MET A 66 0.00 -1.08 3.70
CA MET A 66 0.49 0.10 4.38
C MET A 66 0.29 -0.05 5.88
N ALA A 67 1.23 0.44 6.67
CA ALA A 67 1.16 0.46 8.12
C ALA A 67 1.65 1.81 8.67
N GLY A 68 1.11 2.24 9.81
CA GLY A 68 1.50 3.50 10.45
C GLY A 68 0.99 4.76 9.74
N ALA A 69 -0.02 4.64 8.87
CA ALA A 69 -0.65 5.79 8.23
C ALA A 69 -1.74 6.41 9.13
N PRO A 70 -2.02 7.72 9.03
CA PRO A 70 -3.13 8.33 9.75
C PRO A 70 -4.48 7.69 9.38
N PRO A 71 -5.31 7.28 10.38
CA PRO A 71 -6.62 6.70 10.14
C PRO A 71 -7.53 7.60 9.29
N GLY A 72 -8.33 6.98 8.42
CA GLY A 72 -9.27 7.67 7.54
C GLY A 72 -8.65 8.32 6.31
N TRP A 73 -7.32 8.28 6.15
CA TRP A 73 -6.66 8.71 4.92
C TRP A 73 -6.85 7.69 3.80
N ASN A 74 -6.61 8.11 2.56
CA ASN A 74 -6.70 7.27 1.38
C ASN A 74 -5.31 6.77 1.00
N ALA A 75 -5.12 5.45 0.98
CA ALA A 75 -3.94 4.78 0.45
C ALA A 75 -4.16 4.38 -1.01
N ARG A 76 -3.15 4.63 -1.86
CA ARG A 76 -3.15 4.17 -3.26
C ARG A 76 -1.88 3.40 -3.54
N PHE A 77 -2.04 2.24 -4.17
CA PHE A 77 -0.97 1.33 -4.51
C PHE A 77 -0.84 1.21 -6.04
N VAL A 78 0.38 1.40 -6.53
CA VAL A 78 0.76 1.22 -7.93
C VAL A 78 1.75 0.07 -7.97
N ALA A 79 1.29 -1.07 -8.50
CA ALA A 79 2.12 -2.24 -8.75
C ALA A 79 2.41 -2.35 -10.25
N VAL A 80 3.67 -2.59 -10.61
CA VAL A 80 4.14 -2.89 -11.97
C VAL A 80 4.69 -4.31 -11.99
N TYR A 81 4.17 -5.14 -12.90
CA TYR A 81 4.38 -6.58 -12.98
C TYR A 81 4.33 -7.08 -14.42
#